data_AF-A0A2M7UM51-F1
#
_entry.id   AF-A0A2M7UM51-F1
#
_cell.length_a   1.000
_cell.length_b   1.000
_cell.length_c   1.000
_cell.angle_alpha   90.00
_cell.angle_beta   90.00
_cell.angle_gamma   90.00
#
_symmetry.space_group_name_H-M   'P 1'
#
loop_
_entity.id
_entity.type
_entity.pdbx_description
1 polymer ?
#
loop_
_entity_poly.entity_id
_entity_poly.type
_entity_poly.pdbx_seq_one_letter_code
_entity_poly.pdbx_strand_id
1 'polypeptide(L)'
;MKLTQKQRDQLWGEVGPYSEAKLIIETRILDDRVSRVFVVVEVAINPLTFEIISKNKRQFMDDPMITQLIEHSENRGQNFGYVSMAFMGEYLDESVMKEAKKAIEYAKKTIVKMHKFVMDLLDL
;
A
#
# COMPACT_ATOMS: atom_id res chain seq x y z
N MET A 1 -23.70 7.08 -1.09
CA MET A 1 -23.58 8.33 -0.27
C MET A 1 -23.05 9.47 -1.14
N LYS A 2 -23.52 10.72 -1.04
CA LYS A 2 -22.95 11.80 -1.89
C LYS A 2 -21.60 12.27 -1.35
N LEU A 3 -20.52 11.95 -2.06
CA LEU A 3 -19.16 12.40 -1.73
C LEU A 3 -19.01 13.91 -1.89
N THR A 4 -18.23 14.53 -1.00
CA THR A 4 -17.72 15.90 -1.18
C THR A 4 -16.63 15.93 -2.25
N GLN A 5 -16.30 17.12 -2.76
CA GLN A 5 -15.20 17.25 -3.73
C GLN A 5 -13.87 16.78 -3.15
N LYS A 6 -13.56 17.21 -1.92
CA LYS A 6 -12.37 16.77 -1.20
C LYS A 6 -12.26 15.24 -1.10
N GLN A 7 -13.37 14.55 -0.82
CA GLN A 7 -13.39 13.09 -0.75
C GLN A 7 -13.16 12.44 -2.11
N ARG A 8 -13.72 12.99 -3.19
CA ARG A 8 -13.42 12.54 -4.56
C ARG A 8 -11.93 12.71 -4.86
N ASP A 9 -11.36 13.86 -4.54
CA ASP A 9 -9.93 14.13 -4.75
C ASP A 9 -9.04 13.17 -3.92
N GLN A 10 -9.52 12.73 -2.75
CA GLN A 10 -8.86 11.75 -1.89
C GLN A 10 -9.00 10.29 -2.34
N LEU A 11 -9.84 9.98 -3.32
CA LEU A 11 -9.86 8.64 -3.96
C LEU A 11 -8.75 8.47 -4.98
N TRP A 12 -8.18 9.57 -5.49
CA TRP A 12 -7.21 9.67 -6.60
C TRP A 12 -7.68 9.14 -7.96
N GLY A 13 -8.63 8.21 -8.02
CA GLY A 13 -9.21 7.74 -9.27
C GLY A 13 -10.41 8.59 -9.70
N GLU A 14 -10.68 8.60 -11.00
CA GLU A 14 -11.79 9.38 -11.58
C GLU A 14 -13.17 8.86 -11.15
N VAL A 15 -13.32 7.55 -11.02
CA VAL A 15 -14.61 6.87 -10.73
C VAL A 15 -14.57 6.08 -9.41
N GLY A 16 -13.39 5.84 -8.85
CA GLY A 16 -13.23 4.99 -7.67
C GLY A 16 -11.86 5.13 -7.02
N PRO A 17 -11.57 4.34 -5.97
CA PRO A 17 -10.29 4.39 -5.29
C PRO A 17 -9.14 3.96 -6.22
N TYR A 18 -8.06 4.71 -6.23
CA TYR A 18 -6.80 4.41 -6.91
C TYR A 18 -5.68 4.27 -5.87
N SER A 19 -4.81 3.30 -6.01
CA SER A 19 -3.71 3.02 -5.07
C SER A 19 -2.62 2.23 -5.79
N GLU A 20 -1.43 2.19 -5.21
CA GLU A 20 -0.26 1.65 -5.88
C GLU A 20 0.42 0.58 -5.02
N ALA A 21 0.96 -0.44 -5.69
CA ALA A 21 1.92 -1.38 -5.12
C ALA A 21 3.18 -1.36 -6.00
N LYS A 22 4.33 -1.10 -5.39
CA LYS A 22 5.61 -0.86 -6.06
C LYS A 22 6.57 -1.98 -5.71
N LEU A 23 7.27 -2.50 -6.70
CA LEU A 23 8.45 -3.34 -6.52
C LEU A 23 9.67 -2.47 -6.86
N ILE A 24 10.50 -2.20 -5.86
CA ILE A 24 11.60 -1.23 -5.94
C ILE A 24 12.90 -1.98 -5.73
N ILE A 25 13.92 -1.64 -6.52
CA ILE A 25 15.31 -2.06 -6.28
C ILE A 25 16.08 -0.85 -5.77
N GLU A 26 16.51 -0.89 -4.52
CA GLU A 26 17.32 0.15 -3.91
C GLU A 26 18.81 -0.24 -3.98
N THR A 27 19.62 0.50 -4.74
CA THR A 27 21.08 0.35 -4.72
C THR A 27 21.67 1.34 -3.73
N ARG A 28 22.23 0.85 -2.62
CA ARG A 28 22.83 1.68 -1.57
C ARG A 28 24.33 1.76 -1.78
N ILE A 29 24.83 2.99 -1.90
CA ILE A 29 26.24 3.30 -2.15
C ILE A 29 26.88 3.76 -0.84
N LEU A 30 28.07 3.24 -0.52
CA LEU A 30 28.88 3.69 0.61
C LEU A 30 30.27 4.03 0.07
N ASP A 31 30.68 5.28 0.30
CA ASP A 31 31.91 5.86 -0.23
C ASP A 31 31.99 5.73 -1.77
N ASP A 32 32.99 5.00 -2.27
CA ASP A 32 33.28 4.81 -3.69
C ASP A 32 32.72 3.49 -4.26
N ARG A 33 31.86 2.78 -3.52
CA ARG A 33 31.33 1.48 -3.95
C ARG A 33 29.84 1.27 -3.66
N VAL A 34 29.22 0.41 -4.47
CA VAL A 34 27.93 -0.20 -4.11
C VAL A 34 28.13 -1.03 -2.86
N SER A 35 27.41 -0.66 -1.80
CA SER A 35 27.46 -1.35 -0.52
C SER A 35 26.50 -2.53 -0.50
N ARG A 36 25.22 -2.28 -0.83
CA ARG A 36 24.14 -3.27 -0.73
C ARG A 36 23.06 -2.97 -1.75
N VAL A 37 22.35 -3.99 -2.19
CA VAL A 37 21.14 -3.85 -3.01
C VAL A 37 19.98 -4.42 -2.21
N PHE A 38 18.86 -3.71 -2.13
CA PHE A 38 17.64 -4.19 -1.48
C PHE A 38 16.51 -4.30 -2.50
N VAL A 39 15.67 -5.32 -2.34
CA VAL A 39 14.37 -5.41 -3.00
C VAL A 39 13.31 -5.02 -1.98
N VAL A 40 12.52 -4.01 -2.31
CA VAL A 40 11.48 -3.44 -1.44
C VAL A 40 10.13 -3.55 -2.13
N VAL A 41 9.11 -3.93 -1.35
CA VAL A 41 7.71 -3.79 -1.76
C VAL A 41 7.08 -2.70 -0.93
N GLU A 42 6.64 -1.64 -1.59
CA GLU A 42 5.95 -0.49 -0.97
C GLU A 42 4.51 -0.43 -1.49
N VAL A 43 3.58 -0.07 -0.61
CA VAL A 43 2.18 0.18 -0.94
C VAL A 43 1.86 1.63 -0.65
N ALA A 44 1.21 2.32 -1.58
CA ALA A 44 0.66 3.67 -1.38
C ALA A 44 -0.87 3.63 -1.50
N ILE A 45 -1.54 3.83 -0.38
CA ILE A 45 -3.00 3.78 -0.26
C ILE A 45 -3.55 5.21 -0.34
N ASN A 46 -4.59 5.43 -1.16
CA ASN A 46 -5.21 6.76 -1.21
C ASN A 46 -5.80 7.16 0.16
N PRO A 47 -5.80 8.46 0.49
CA PRO A 47 -6.25 8.92 1.79
C PRO A 47 -7.65 8.46 2.18
N LEU A 48 -8.64 8.52 1.27
CA LEU A 48 -10.02 8.19 1.64
C LEU A 48 -10.19 6.70 1.96
N THR A 49 -9.52 5.83 1.20
CA THR A 49 -9.52 4.38 1.43
C THR A 49 -8.90 4.08 2.79
N PHE A 50 -7.74 4.66 3.08
CA PHE A 50 -7.10 4.47 4.39
C PHE A 50 -8.02 4.91 5.52
N GLU A 51 -8.57 6.12 5.45
CA GLU A 51 -9.46 6.65 6.49
C GLU A 51 -10.70 5.78 6.72
N ILE A 52 -11.34 5.31 5.65
CA ILE A 52 -12.53 4.45 5.74
C ILE A 52 -12.16 3.11 6.37
N ILE A 53 -11.07 2.49 5.95
CA ILE A 53 -10.64 1.20 6.49
C ILE A 53 -10.23 1.34 7.95
N SER A 54 -9.47 2.38 8.34
CA SER A 54 -9.11 2.63 9.73
C SER A 54 -10.32 2.85 10.63
N LYS A 55 -11.34 3.59 10.15
CA LYS A 55 -12.62 3.77 10.88
C LYS A 55 -13.38 2.46 11.06
N ASN A 56 -13.22 1.53 10.13
CA ASN A 56 -13.87 0.22 10.13
C ASN A 56 -12.92 -0.93 10.53
N LYS A 57 -11.79 -0.64 11.19
CA LYS A 57 -10.73 -1.63 11.48
C LYS A 57 -11.22 -2.91 12.17
N ARG A 58 -12.29 -2.82 12.96
CA ARG A 58 -12.91 -3.97 13.65
C ARG A 58 -13.39 -5.05 12.67
N GLN A 59 -13.78 -4.69 11.45
CA GLN A 59 -14.20 -5.64 10.41
C GLN A 59 -13.04 -6.42 9.80
N PHE A 60 -11.80 -5.98 10.05
CA PHE A 60 -10.60 -6.53 9.44
C PHE A 60 -9.62 -7.13 10.45
N MET A 61 -10.02 -7.31 11.72
CA MET A 61 -9.12 -7.85 12.76
C MET A 61 -8.63 -9.26 12.44
N ASP A 62 -9.44 -10.04 11.71
CA ASP A 62 -9.07 -11.39 11.24
C ASP A 62 -8.34 -11.38 9.89
N ASP A 63 -8.10 -10.19 9.31
CA ASP A 63 -7.28 -10.00 8.11
C ASP A 63 -5.92 -9.39 8.52
N PRO A 64 -4.89 -10.22 8.75
CA PRO A 64 -3.61 -9.76 9.26
C PRO A 64 -2.90 -8.82 8.28
N MET A 65 -3.16 -8.94 6.97
CA MET A 65 -2.51 -8.10 5.97
C MET A 65 -3.11 -6.70 5.94
N ILE A 66 -4.44 -6.58 5.98
CA ILE A 66 -5.08 -5.26 6.11
C ILE A 66 -4.62 -4.61 7.42
N THR A 67 -4.62 -5.36 8.51
CA THR A 67 -4.20 -4.86 9.82
C THR A 67 -2.75 -4.35 9.76
N GLN A 68 -1.82 -5.15 9.23
CA GLN A 68 -0.41 -4.76 9.09
C GLN A 68 -0.23 -3.51 8.23
N LEU A 69 -0.90 -3.42 7.08
CA LEU A 69 -0.81 -2.24 6.21
C LEU A 69 -1.32 -0.99 6.92
N ILE A 70 -2.42 -1.08 7.67
CA ILE A 70 -3.01 0.09 8.36
C ILE A 70 -2.14 0.53 9.55
N GLU A 71 -1.64 -0.42 10.35
CA GLU A 71 -0.86 -0.12 11.56
C GLU A 71 0.54 0.41 11.27
N HIS A 72 1.14 0.02 10.14
CA HIS A 72 2.49 0.43 9.74
C HIS A 72 2.51 1.39 8.55
N SER A 73 1.40 2.08 8.27
CA SER A 73 1.37 3.13 7.26
C SER A 73 1.84 4.47 7.81
N GLU A 74 2.67 5.16 7.04
CA GLU A 74 3.07 6.54 7.25
C GLU A 74 2.25 7.46 6.35
N ASN A 75 1.66 8.52 6.90
CA ASN A 75 0.99 9.55 6.10
C ASN A 75 2.04 10.45 5.43
N ARG A 76 2.20 10.33 4.11
CA ARG A 76 3.11 11.15 3.30
C ARG A 76 2.40 12.32 2.61
N GLY A 77 1.19 12.66 3.04
CA GLY A 77 0.40 13.79 2.54
C GLY A 77 -0.50 13.43 1.36
N GLN A 78 -1.32 14.38 0.92
CA GLN A 78 -2.41 14.15 -0.05
C GLN A 78 -1.97 13.55 -1.39
N ASN A 79 -0.75 13.87 -1.84
CA ASN A 79 -0.23 13.44 -3.14
C ASN A 79 0.45 12.06 -3.12
N PHE A 80 0.79 11.55 -1.93
CA PHE A 80 1.50 10.28 -1.75
C PHE A 80 0.72 9.28 -0.90
N GLY A 81 -0.27 9.75 -0.15
CA GLY A 81 -1.22 8.97 0.63
C GLY A 81 -0.57 8.33 1.85
N TYR A 82 -1.05 7.15 2.18
CA TYR A 82 -0.57 6.35 3.29
C TYR A 82 0.34 5.26 2.76
N VAL A 83 1.61 5.32 3.13
CA VAL A 83 2.64 4.48 2.57
C VAL A 83 3.10 3.44 3.58
N SER A 84 3.09 2.17 3.20
CA SER A 84 3.54 1.07 4.03
C SER A 84 4.50 0.15 3.28
N MET A 85 5.51 -0.34 3.99
CA MET A 85 6.47 -1.31 3.47
C MET A 85 5.94 -2.72 3.73
N ALA A 86 5.58 -3.44 2.67
CA ALA A 86 5.07 -4.81 2.74
C ALA A 86 6.20 -5.85 2.75
N PHE A 87 7.39 -5.51 2.23
CA PHE A 87 8.56 -6.38 2.22
C PHE A 87 9.83 -5.55 2.03
N MET A 88 10.93 -5.99 2.64
CA MET A 88 12.28 -5.52 2.34
C MET A 88 13.27 -6.65 2.61
N GLY A 89 14.13 -6.93 1.62
CA GLY A 89 15.20 -7.89 1.77
C GLY A 89 16.46 -7.44 1.02
N GLU A 90 17.63 -7.68 1.61
CA GLU A 90 18.90 -7.49 0.92
C GLU A 90 19.01 -8.54 -0.19
N TYR A 91 19.31 -8.13 -1.41
CA TYR A 91 19.37 -9.00 -2.59
C TYR A 91 20.67 -9.81 -2.59
N LEU A 92 20.65 -10.93 -1.88
CA LEU A 92 21.75 -11.89 -1.82
C LEU A 92 21.64 -12.96 -2.91
N ASP A 93 20.41 -13.31 -3.29
CA ASP A 93 20.10 -14.25 -4.36
C ASP A 93 18.64 -14.10 -4.85
N GLU A 94 18.28 -14.90 -5.87
CA GLU A 94 16.95 -14.90 -6.49
C GLU A 94 15.78 -15.27 -5.57
N SER A 95 16.02 -15.89 -4.41
CA SER A 95 14.96 -16.20 -3.44
C SER A 95 14.31 -14.93 -2.91
N VAL A 96 15.09 -13.86 -2.71
CA VAL A 96 14.61 -12.55 -2.24
C VAL A 96 13.65 -11.93 -3.25
N MET A 97 13.96 -12.04 -4.55
CA MET A 97 13.07 -11.56 -5.62
C MET A 97 11.79 -12.41 -5.69
N LYS A 98 11.87 -13.73 -5.45
CA LYS A 98 10.68 -14.60 -5.38
C LYS A 98 9.79 -14.24 -4.20
N GLU A 99 10.35 -13.92 -3.04
CA GLU A 99 9.61 -13.47 -1.87
C GLU A 99 8.96 -12.10 -2.09
N ALA A 100 9.71 -11.14 -2.65
CA ALA A 100 9.17 -9.83 -3.01
C ALA A 100 8.00 -9.94 -4.01
N LYS A 101 8.11 -10.84 -5.00
CA LYS A 101 7.01 -11.13 -5.93
C LYS A 101 5.77 -11.72 -5.24
N LYS A 102 5.95 -12.60 -4.24
CA LYS A 102 4.82 -13.10 -3.43
C LYS A 102 4.19 -11.97 -2.60
N ALA A 103 5.01 -11.14 -1.97
CA ALA A 103 4.57 -10.03 -1.15
C ALA A 103 3.78 -8.99 -1.95
N ILE A 104 4.25 -8.62 -3.15
CA ILE A 104 3.53 -7.65 -4.00
C ILE A 104 2.21 -8.22 -4.52
N GLU A 105 2.13 -9.51 -4.88
CA GLU A 105 0.86 -10.13 -5.28
C GLU A 105 -0.14 -10.19 -4.12
N TYR A 106 0.36 -10.43 -2.91
CA TYR A 106 -0.47 -10.40 -1.71
C TYR A 106 -0.96 -8.97 -1.41
N ALA A 107 -0.07 -7.98 -1.46
CA ALA A 107 -0.41 -6.56 -1.30
C ALA A 107 -1.47 -6.09 -2.32
N LYS A 108 -1.32 -6.44 -3.60
CA LYS A 108 -2.31 -6.13 -4.65
C LYS A 108 -3.70 -6.67 -4.30
N LYS A 109 -3.79 -7.94 -3.90
CA LYS A 109 -5.07 -8.57 -3.51
C LYS A 109 -5.69 -7.87 -2.30
N THR A 110 -4.87 -7.50 -1.33
CA THR A 110 -5.31 -6.78 -0.13
C THR A 110 -5.85 -5.39 -0.47
N ILE A 111 -5.15 -4.62 -1.30
CA ILE A 111 -5.61 -3.30 -1.76
C ILE A 111 -6.95 -3.42 -2.50
N VAL A 112 -7.08 -4.41 -3.40
CA VAL A 112 -8.35 -4.66 -4.11
C VAL A 112 -9.47 -5.00 -3.12
N LYS A 113 -9.20 -5.78 -2.07
CA LYS A 113 -10.18 -6.08 -1.02
C LYS A 113 -10.61 -4.82 -0.27
N MET A 114 -9.67 -3.95 0.08
CA MET A 114 -9.95 -2.66 0.72
C MET A 114 -10.80 -1.75 -0.19
N HIS A 115 -10.45 -1.69 -1.49
CA HIS A 115 -11.19 -0.91 -2.48
C HIS A 115 -12.63 -1.40 -2.64
N LYS A 116 -12.86 -2.72 -2.72
CA LYS A 116 -14.21 -3.29 -2.78
C LYS A 116 -15.07 -2.84 -1.59
N PHE A 117 -14.53 -2.97 -0.38
CA PHE A 117 -15.24 -2.50 0.81
C PHE A 117 -15.59 -1.00 0.75
N VAL A 118 -14.66 -0.17 0.26
CA VAL A 118 -14.89 1.27 0.11
C VAL A 118 -15.96 1.56 -0.94
N MET A 119 -15.91 0.90 -2.10
CA MET A 119 -16.91 1.08 -3.16
C MET A 119 -18.30 0.64 -2.68
N ASP A 120 -18.40 -0.53 -2.04
CA ASP A 120 -19.66 -1.03 -1.48
C ASP A 120 -20.24 -0.07 -0.43
N LEU A 121 -19.40 0.49 0.44
CA LEU A 121 -19.83 1.44 1.47
C LEU A 121 -20.27 2.79 0.90
N LEU A 122 -19.64 3.22 -0.20
CA LEU A 122 -19.89 4.52 -0.82
C LEU A 122 -20.98 4.48 -1.90
N ASP A 123 -21.35 3.28 -2.35
CA ASP A 123 -22.26 3.02 -3.47
C ASP A 123 -21.67 3.56 -4.78
N LEU A 124 -20.45 3.10 -5.11
CA LEU A 124 -19.65 3.44 -6.30
C LEU A 124 -19.57 2.28 -7.29
#